data_AF-A0A2E1F887-F1
#
_entry.id   AF-A0A2E1F887-F1
#
_cell.length_a   1.000
_cell.length_b   1.000
_cell.length_c   1.000
_cell.angle_alpha   90.00
_cell.angle_beta   90.00
_cell.angle_gamma   90.00
#
_symmetry.space_group_name_H-M   'P 1'
#
loop_
_entity.id
_entity.type
_entity.pdbx_description
1 polymer ?
#
loop_
_entity_poly.entity_id
_entity_poly.type
_entity_poly.pdbx_seq_one_letter_code
_entity_poly.pdbx_strand_id
1 'polypeptide(L)'
;MKNSAKKIIGLFLLNYIEISTSVFLSKFSIILPITFLGYSFYVYRSRKNISPIQAFLVGLFVDLIQGNFFGLNAILFCIITYLINSYSNAFKIFSYLQVCLFFGLSSTAYIGFSQLILNLYNFSYLTLIISAIINITLCMGIAIFSSYFPKIFRLKI
;
A
#
# COMPACT_ATOMS: atom_id res chain seq x y z
N MET A 1 6.02 23.23 -2.85
CA MET A 1 7.22 22.36 -2.90
C MET A 1 7.50 21.60 -1.59
N LYS A 2 7.54 22.24 -0.40
CA LYS A 2 7.85 21.56 0.89
C LYS A 2 7.03 20.30 1.19
N ASN A 3 5.76 20.25 0.80
CA ASN A 3 4.87 19.12 1.08
C ASN A 3 5.06 17.92 0.14
N SER A 4 5.61 18.11 -1.07
CA SER A 4 5.84 17.02 -2.03
C SER A 4 7.13 16.26 -1.73
N ALA A 5 8.20 16.99 -1.37
CA ALA A 5 9.46 16.38 -0.96
C ALA A 5 9.29 15.46 0.27
N LYS A 6 8.50 15.89 1.27
CA LYS A 6 8.18 15.06 2.45
C LYS A 6 7.50 13.74 2.09
N LYS A 7 6.64 13.73 1.06
CA LYS A 7 5.93 12.51 0.62
C LYS A 7 6.90 11.53 -0.05
N ILE A 8 7.79 12.05 -0.90
CA ILE A 8 8.82 11.25 -1.58
C ILE A 8 9.78 10.65 -0.54
N ILE A 9 10.24 11.45 0.42
CA ILE A 9 11.07 10.97 1.53
C ILE A 9 10.34 9.92 2.37
N GLY A 10 9.06 10.14 2.66
CA GLY A 10 8.22 9.16 3.37
C GLY A 10 8.10 7.83 2.64
N LEU A 11 7.86 7.86 1.33
CA LEU A 11 7.82 6.66 0.49
C LEU A 11 9.18 5.95 0.45
N PHE A 12 10.27 6.70 0.39
CA PHE A 12 11.62 6.13 0.43
C PHE A 12 11.89 5.41 1.75
N LEU A 13 11.51 6.01 2.88
CA LEU A 13 11.63 5.39 4.20
C LEU A 13 10.79 4.13 4.33
N LEU A 14 9.55 4.14 3.81
CA LEU A 14 8.69 2.96 3.80
C LEU A 14 9.30 1.83 2.98
N ASN A 15 9.87 2.14 1.82
CA ASN A 15 10.54 1.17 0.96
C ASN A 15 11.80 0.60 1.63
N TYR A 16 12.59 1.44 2.30
CA TYR A 16 13.74 0.98 3.08
C TYR A 16 13.33 0.00 4.20
N ILE A 17 12.23 0.29 4.92
CA ILE A 17 11.68 -0.59 5.94
C ILE A 17 11.19 -1.91 5.31
N GLU A 18 10.49 -1.82 4.18
CA GLU A 18 10.01 -2.99 3.44
C GLU A 18 11.15 -3.92 3.03
N ILE A 19 12.20 -3.39 2.39
CA ILE A 19 13.38 -4.18 1.98
C ILE A 19 14.04 -4.82 3.21
N SER A 20 14.27 -4.04 4.27
CA SER A 20 14.93 -4.52 5.49
C SER A 20 14.16 -5.66 6.17
N THR A 21 12.83 -5.59 6.16
CA THR A 21 11.95 -6.58 6.81
C THR A 21 11.65 -7.79 5.91
N SER A 22 11.70 -7.62 4.59
CA SER A 22 11.34 -8.64 3.59
C SER A 22 12.10 -9.97 3.77
N VAL A 23 13.40 -9.91 4.06
CA VAL A 23 14.25 -11.10 4.24
C VAL A 23 13.88 -11.90 5.49
N PHE A 24 13.43 -11.21 6.55
CA PHE A 24 12.99 -11.88 7.77
C PHE A 24 11.59 -12.47 7.60
N LEU A 25 10.66 -11.72 7.01
CA LEU A 25 9.26 -12.14 6.85
C LEU A 25 9.09 -13.26 5.81
N SER A 26 9.94 -13.30 4.79
CA SER A 26 9.89 -14.36 3.77
C SER A 26 10.14 -15.75 4.35
N LYS A 27 10.91 -15.87 5.45
CA LYS A 27 11.11 -17.13 6.18
C LYS A 27 9.80 -17.70 6.75
N PHE A 28 8.83 -16.84 7.03
CA PHE A 28 7.52 -17.22 7.54
C PHE A 28 6.45 -17.30 6.44
N SER A 29 6.84 -17.25 5.16
CA SER A 29 5.92 -17.16 4.03
C SER A 29 5.04 -15.89 4.03
N ILE A 30 5.53 -14.80 4.62
CA ILE A 30 4.80 -13.53 4.74
C ILE A 30 5.42 -12.49 3.82
N ILE A 31 4.59 -11.78 3.07
CA ILE A 31 4.99 -10.60 2.29
C ILE A 31 4.12 -9.43 2.74
N LEU A 32 4.77 -8.33 3.16
CA LEU A 32 4.12 -7.10 3.57
C LEU A 32 4.54 -5.95 2.65
N PRO A 33 3.71 -5.55 1.68
CA PRO A 33 4.01 -4.44 0.77
C PRO A 33 3.70 -3.11 1.46
N ILE A 34 4.55 -2.73 2.42
CA ILE A 34 4.40 -1.54 3.27
C ILE A 34 4.38 -0.26 2.44
N THR A 35 5.17 -0.19 1.37
CA THR A 35 5.22 0.97 0.46
C THR A 35 3.89 1.16 -0.25
N PHE A 36 3.29 0.07 -0.75
CA PHE A 36 1.98 0.09 -1.41
C PHE A 36 0.85 0.46 -0.42
N LEU A 37 0.84 -0.13 0.76
CA LEU A 37 -0.12 0.20 1.82
C LEU A 37 0.01 1.66 2.26
N GLY A 38 1.23 2.14 2.50
CA GLY A 38 1.48 3.53 2.90
C GLY A 38 1.02 4.53 1.83
N TYR A 39 1.29 4.24 0.55
CA TYR A 39 0.79 5.06 -0.55
C TYR A 39 -0.74 5.06 -0.65
N SER A 40 -1.36 3.88 -0.60
CA SER A 40 -2.83 3.75 -0.71
C SER A 40 -3.55 4.44 0.45
N PHE A 41 -3.05 4.33 1.69
CA PHE A 41 -3.57 5.10 2.83
C PHE A 41 -3.40 6.61 2.64
N TYR A 42 -2.28 7.04 2.05
CA TYR A 42 -2.07 8.45 1.73
C TYR A 42 -3.09 8.96 0.70
N VAL A 43 -3.40 8.19 -0.35
CA VAL A 43 -4.45 8.53 -1.32
C VAL A 43 -5.81 8.61 -0.63
N TYR A 44 -6.15 7.61 0.18
CA TYR A 44 -7.41 7.54 0.92
C TYR A 44 -7.65 8.74 1.85
N ARG A 45 -6.60 9.21 2.52
CA ARG A 45 -6.69 10.34 3.46
C ARG A 45 -6.61 11.71 2.78
N SER A 46 -6.28 11.75 1.48
CA SER A 46 -6.21 12.98 0.72
C SER A 46 -7.62 13.57 0.52
N ARG A 47 -7.78 14.87 0.80
CA ARG A 47 -9.04 15.58 0.53
C ARG A 47 -9.29 15.85 -0.95
N LYS A 48 -8.24 15.78 -1.77
CA LYS A 48 -8.30 16.04 -3.21
C LYS A 48 -7.95 14.75 -3.96
N ASN A 49 -8.69 14.48 -5.03
CA ASN A 49 -8.40 13.37 -5.93
C ASN A 49 -6.99 13.53 -6.49
N ILE A 50 -6.18 12.49 -6.34
CA ILE A 50 -4.82 12.47 -6.90
C ILE A 50 -4.94 12.16 -8.38
N SER A 51 -4.29 12.97 -9.23
CA SER A 51 -4.32 12.75 -10.68
C SER A 51 -3.60 11.43 -11.05
N PRO A 52 -4.08 10.69 -12.07
CA PRO A 52 -3.43 9.46 -12.54
C PRO A 52 -1.95 9.66 -12.91
N ILE A 53 -1.59 10.78 -13.52
CA ILE A 53 -0.18 11.12 -13.85
C ILE A 53 0.70 11.13 -12.60
N GLN A 54 0.21 11.68 -11.49
CA GLN A 54 0.98 11.70 -10.23
C GLN A 54 1.17 10.30 -9.68
N ALA A 55 0.14 9.45 -9.72
CA ALA A 55 0.23 8.06 -9.28
C ALA A 55 1.22 7.26 -10.14
N PHE A 56 1.20 7.48 -11.46
CA PHE A 56 2.11 6.85 -12.41
C PHE A 56 3.56 7.22 -12.14
N LEU A 57 3.86 8.51 -11.99
CA LEU A 57 5.22 8.99 -11.68
C LEU A 57 5.72 8.47 -10.32
N VAL A 58 4.84 8.37 -9.32
CA VAL A 58 5.20 7.79 -8.02
C VAL A 58 5.53 6.30 -8.15
N GLY A 59 4.73 5.53 -8.88
CA GLY A 59 5.00 4.11 -9.08
C GLY A 59 6.29 3.87 -9.89
N LEU A 60 6.56 4.67 -10.93
CA LEU A 60 7.85 4.63 -11.64
C LEU A 60 9.03 4.95 -10.71
N PHE A 61 8.86 5.91 -9.80
CA PHE A 61 9.89 6.21 -8.81
C PHE A 61 10.15 5.03 -7.86
N VAL A 62 9.09 4.32 -7.45
CA VAL A 62 9.22 3.11 -6.62
C VAL A 62 9.90 1.98 -7.40
N ASP A 63 9.56 1.79 -8.68
CA ASP A 63 10.23 0.82 -9.56
C ASP A 63 11.75 1.06 -9.62
N LEU A 64 12.18 2.32 -9.76
CA LEU A 64 13.60 2.69 -9.77
C LEU A 64 14.32 2.37 -8.45
N ILE A 65 13.65 2.52 -7.30
CA ILE A 65 14.24 2.22 -5.99
C ILE A 65 14.37 0.71 -5.79
N GLN A 66 13.34 -0.05 -6.18
CA GLN A 66 13.31 -1.50 -5.94
C GLN A 66 14.17 -2.28 -6.95
N GLY A 67 14.58 -1.67 -8.06
CA GLY A 67 15.34 -2.36 -9.12
C GLY A 67 14.54 -3.47 -9.81
N ASN A 68 13.21 -3.45 -9.69
CA ASN A 68 12.30 -4.44 -10.25
C ASN A 68 11.86 -4.07 -11.69
N PHE A 69 11.03 -4.93 -12.29
CA PHE A 69 10.49 -4.72 -13.63
C PHE A 69 9.83 -3.35 -13.76
N PHE A 70 10.32 -2.55 -14.71
CA PHE A 70 9.91 -1.17 -14.89
C PHE A 70 8.43 -1.09 -15.32
N GLY A 71 7.61 -0.38 -14.55
CA GLY A 71 6.21 -0.13 -14.85
C GLY A 71 5.20 -0.99 -14.06
N LEU A 72 5.62 -2.03 -13.35
CA LEU A 72 4.72 -2.86 -12.54
C LEU A 72 4.07 -2.04 -11.42
N ASN A 73 4.88 -1.34 -10.63
CA ASN A 73 4.35 -0.51 -9.56
C ASN A 73 3.62 0.70 -10.13
N ALA A 74 4.07 1.26 -11.26
CA ALA A 74 3.37 2.35 -11.93
C ALA A 74 1.90 2.01 -12.27
N ILE A 75 1.65 0.82 -12.81
CA ILE A 75 0.30 0.35 -13.15
C ILE A 75 -0.52 0.10 -11.89
N LEU A 76 0.02 -0.64 -10.91
CA LEU A 76 -0.70 -0.98 -9.69
C LEU A 76 -1.06 0.26 -8.86
N PHE A 77 -0.16 1.24 -8.80
CA PHE A 77 -0.40 2.51 -8.11
C PHE A 77 -1.47 3.35 -8.83
N CYS A 78 -1.52 3.31 -10.16
CA CYS A 78 -2.61 3.95 -10.91
C CYS A 78 -3.96 3.29 -10.63
N ILE A 79 -4.03 1.95 -10.66
CA ILE A 79 -5.27 1.20 -10.42
C ILE A 79 -5.81 1.49 -9.02
N ILE A 80 -4.97 1.40 -7.98
CA ILE A 80 -5.44 1.65 -6.61
C ILE A 80 -5.86 3.12 -6.42
N THR A 81 -5.14 4.06 -7.04
CA THR A 81 -5.51 5.49 -6.98
C THR A 81 -6.86 5.73 -7.66
N TYR A 82 -7.09 5.09 -8.82
CA TYR A 82 -8.36 5.17 -9.53
C TYR A 82 -9.51 4.61 -8.68
N LEU A 83 -9.34 3.41 -8.10
CA LEU A 83 -10.35 2.80 -7.24
C LEU A 83 -10.69 3.68 -6.03
N ILE A 84 -9.67 4.19 -5.33
CA ILE A 84 -9.87 5.06 -4.16
C ILE A 84 -10.60 6.35 -4.55
N ASN A 85 -10.20 6.99 -5.65
CA ASN A 85 -10.84 8.21 -6.12
C ASN A 85 -12.30 7.97 -6.54
N SER A 86 -12.57 6.87 -7.27
CA SER A 86 -13.91 6.51 -7.75
C SER A 86 -14.88 6.22 -6.59
N TYR A 87 -14.38 5.58 -5.53
CA TYR A 87 -15.18 5.24 -4.35
C TYR A 87 -15.00 6.22 -3.18
N SER A 88 -14.40 7.40 -3.40
CA SER A 88 -14.05 8.37 -2.35
C SER A 88 -15.24 8.81 -1.47
N ASN A 89 -16.45 8.83 -2.03
CA ASN A 89 -17.67 9.12 -1.28
C ASN A 89 -18.20 7.90 -0.51
N ALA A 90 -18.11 6.71 -1.09
CA ALA A 90 -18.51 5.46 -0.42
C ALA A 90 -17.61 5.18 0.80
N PHE A 91 -16.31 5.44 0.67
CA PHE A 91 -15.31 5.29 1.73
C PHE A 91 -15.59 6.14 2.99
N LYS A 92 -16.37 7.22 2.88
CA LYS A 92 -16.78 8.05 4.03
C LYS A 92 -17.91 7.41 4.84
N ILE A 93 -18.68 6.53 4.23
CA ILE A 93 -19.87 5.88 4.82
C ILE A 93 -19.51 4.47 5.31
N PHE A 94 -18.51 3.83 4.68
CA PHE A 94 -18.06 2.50 5.05
C PHE A 94 -17.57 2.39 6.49
N SER A 95 -17.84 1.23 7.09
CA SER A 95 -17.32 0.91 8.41
C SER A 95 -15.81 0.76 8.36
N TYR A 96 -15.12 1.07 9.47
CA TYR A 96 -13.67 0.89 9.57
C TYR A 96 -13.22 -0.54 9.21
N LEU A 97 -14.04 -1.55 9.52
CA LEU A 97 -13.76 -2.93 9.17
C LEU A 97 -13.77 -3.15 7.65
N GLN A 98 -14.77 -2.64 6.93
CA GLN A 98 -14.84 -2.73 5.46
C GLN A 98 -13.65 -2.03 4.79
N VAL A 99 -13.24 -0.89 5.33
CA VAL A 99 -12.04 -0.17 4.86
C VAL A 99 -10.77 -0.99 5.07
N CYS A 100 -10.62 -1.65 6.23
CA CYS A 100 -9.48 -2.54 6.50
C CYS A 100 -9.46 -3.75 5.57
N LEU A 101 -10.61 -4.38 5.32
CA LEU A 101 -10.73 -5.48 4.37
C LEU A 101 -10.35 -5.04 2.96
N PHE A 102 -10.79 -3.86 2.52
CA PHE A 102 -10.43 -3.31 1.21
C PHE A 102 -8.91 -3.14 1.08
N PHE A 103 -8.25 -2.48 2.04
CA PHE A 103 -6.80 -2.26 1.97
C PHE A 103 -6.02 -3.57 2.08
N GLY A 104 -6.41 -4.47 2.98
CA GLY A 104 -5.79 -5.80 3.11
C GLY A 104 -5.89 -6.62 1.82
N LEU A 105 -7.07 -6.67 1.19
CA LEU A 105 -7.28 -7.37 -0.08
C LEU A 105 -6.56 -6.70 -1.25
N SER A 106 -6.48 -5.37 -1.27
CA SER A 106 -5.71 -4.66 -2.30
C SER A 106 -4.21 -4.95 -2.19
N SER A 107 -3.69 -5.05 -0.96
CA SER A 107 -2.31 -5.45 -0.68
C SER A 107 -2.02 -6.87 -1.16
N THR A 108 -2.96 -7.80 -0.96
CA THR A 108 -2.79 -9.17 -1.46
C THR A 108 -2.86 -9.27 -2.96
N ALA A 109 -3.71 -8.46 -3.60
CA ALA A 109 -3.75 -8.37 -5.06
C ALA A 109 -2.40 -7.84 -5.58
N TYR A 110 -1.83 -6.83 -4.94
CA TYR A 110 -0.48 -6.33 -5.26
C TYR A 110 0.58 -7.44 -5.16
N ILE A 111 0.59 -8.22 -4.06
CA ILE A 111 1.52 -9.34 -3.88
C ILE A 111 1.33 -10.37 -5.01
N GLY A 112 0.08 -10.76 -5.28
CA GLY A 112 -0.24 -11.72 -6.34
C GLY A 112 0.26 -11.27 -7.71
N PHE A 113 -0.01 -10.02 -8.11
CA PHE A 113 0.49 -9.48 -9.37
C PHE A 113 2.03 -9.41 -9.40
N SER A 114 2.66 -9.00 -8.31
CA SER A 114 4.13 -8.95 -8.22
C SER A 114 4.76 -10.35 -8.36
N GLN A 115 4.18 -11.37 -7.73
CA GLN A 115 4.66 -12.76 -7.83
C GLN A 115 4.40 -13.36 -9.21
N LEU A 116 3.25 -13.07 -9.83
CA LEU A 116 2.93 -13.53 -11.18
C LEU A 116 3.89 -12.97 -12.23
N ILE A 117 4.45 -11.78 -12.02
CA ILE A 117 5.38 -11.17 -12.99
C ILE A 117 6.83 -11.52 -12.66
N LEU A 118 7.22 -11.50 -11.39
CA LEU A 118 8.61 -11.69 -10.98
C LEU A 118 9.00 -13.15 -10.75
N ASN A 119 8.05 -14.02 -10.41
CA ASN A 119 8.34 -15.37 -9.94
C ASN A 119 7.30 -16.41 -10.40
N LEU A 120 7.03 -16.45 -11.72
CA LEU A 120 6.05 -17.34 -12.36
C LEU A 120 6.16 -18.81 -11.92
N TYR A 121 7.38 -19.33 -11.84
CA TYR A 121 7.62 -20.74 -11.52
C TYR A 121 7.54 -21.07 -10.04
N ASN A 122 7.63 -20.07 -9.16
CA ASN A 122 7.68 -20.25 -7.71
C ASN A 122 6.48 -19.59 -7.00
N PHE A 123 5.36 -19.49 -7.71
CA PHE A 123 4.14 -18.90 -7.20
C PHE A 123 3.53 -19.78 -6.09
N SER A 124 3.56 -19.29 -4.85
CA SER A 124 3.04 -20.02 -3.70
C SER A 124 1.70 -19.45 -3.24
N TYR A 125 0.61 -20.17 -3.52
CA TYR A 125 -0.72 -19.84 -3.01
C TYR A 125 -0.78 -19.73 -1.48
N LEU A 126 0.04 -20.54 -0.77
CA LEU A 126 0.12 -20.52 0.68
C LEU A 126 0.71 -19.20 1.19
N THR A 127 1.74 -18.66 0.53
CA THR A 127 2.27 -17.32 0.87
C THR A 127 1.22 -16.23 0.68
N LEU A 128 0.35 -16.38 -0.32
CA LEU A 128 -0.67 -15.40 -0.66
C LEU A 128 -1.81 -15.39 0.36
N ILE A 129 -2.24 -16.56 0.83
CA ILE A 129 -3.27 -16.68 1.89
C ILE A 129 -2.73 -16.19 3.23
N ILE A 130 -1.52 -16.59 3.62
CA ILE A 130 -0.93 -16.16 4.90
C ILE A 130 -0.70 -14.65 4.89
N SER A 131 -0.14 -14.10 3.82
CA SER A 131 0.03 -12.66 3.67
C SER A 131 -1.31 -11.93 3.65
N ALA A 132 -2.40 -12.54 3.16
CA ALA A 132 -3.74 -11.93 3.22
C ALA A 132 -4.25 -11.75 4.63
N ILE A 133 -4.20 -12.81 5.43
CA ILE A 133 -4.64 -12.76 6.82
C ILE A 133 -3.83 -11.71 7.58
N ILE A 134 -2.51 -11.68 7.39
CA ILE A 134 -1.62 -10.76 8.10
C ILE A 134 -1.81 -9.31 7.65
N ASN A 135 -1.97 -9.05 6.35
CA ASN A 135 -2.22 -7.70 5.86
C ASN A 135 -3.56 -7.14 6.36
N ILE A 136 -4.61 -7.97 6.44
CA ILE A 136 -5.91 -7.58 7.00
C ILE A 136 -5.80 -7.29 8.49
N THR A 137 -5.15 -8.18 9.27
CA THR A 137 -4.97 -7.97 10.72
C THR A 137 -4.11 -6.74 11.00
N LEU A 138 -3.07 -6.48 10.20
CA LEU A 138 -2.27 -5.28 10.28
C LEU A 138 -3.12 -4.02 10.01
N CYS A 139 -3.94 -4.02 8.96
CA CYS A 139 -4.84 -2.89 8.67
C CYS A 139 -5.83 -2.65 9.82
N MET A 140 -6.41 -3.71 10.38
CA MET A 140 -7.28 -3.62 11.55
C MET A 140 -6.53 -3.05 12.76
N GLY A 141 -5.30 -3.51 13.02
CA GLY A 141 -4.45 -3.00 14.09
C GLY A 141 -4.18 -1.51 13.96
N ILE A 142 -3.87 -1.04 12.74
CA ILE A 142 -3.68 0.40 12.46
C ILE A 142 -4.97 1.19 12.72
N ALA A 143 -6.13 0.67 12.26
CA ALA A 143 -7.42 1.36 12.45
C ALA A 143 -7.79 1.47 13.94
N ILE A 144 -7.61 0.39 14.70
CA ILE A 144 -7.83 0.35 16.15
C ILE A 144 -6.90 1.35 16.85
N PHE A 145 -5.60 1.31 16.53
CA PHE A 145 -4.61 2.22 17.10
C PHE A 145 -4.93 3.69 16.79
N SER A 146 -5.35 3.99 15.56
CA SER A 146 -5.78 5.34 15.17
C SER A 146 -7.04 5.81 15.91
N SER A 147 -7.92 4.90 16.32
CA SER A 147 -9.11 5.21 17.12
C SER A 147 -8.78 5.55 18.57
N TYR A 148 -7.86 4.79 19.18
CA TYR A 148 -7.43 5.02 20.57
C TYR A 148 -6.55 6.27 20.74
N PHE A 149 -5.77 6.63 19.72
CA PHE A 149 -4.90 7.82 19.74
C PHE A 149 -5.31 8.88 18.72
N PRO A 150 -6.52 9.47 18.86
CA PRO A 150 -7.04 10.39 17.86
C PRO A 150 -6.20 11.67 17.76
N LYS A 151 -5.53 12.10 18.84
CA LYS A 151 -4.69 13.31 18.88
C LYS A 151 -3.44 13.21 17.98
N ILE A 152 -2.84 12.03 17.84
CA ILE A 152 -1.65 11.80 17.00
C ILE A 152 -2.03 11.81 15.52
N PHE A 153 -3.20 11.26 15.18
CA PHE A 153 -3.69 11.22 13.80
C PHE A 153 -4.48 12.47 13.38
N ARG A 154 -4.88 13.35 14.31
CA ARG A 154 -5.42 14.70 14.01
C ARG A 154 -4.31 15.67 13.57
N LEU A 155 -3.43 15.26 12.67
CA LEU A 155 -2.58 16.19 11.94
C LEU A 155 -3.50 17.03 11.04
N LYS A 156 -3.84 18.23 11.51
CA LYS A 156 -4.35 19.33 10.67
C LYS A 156 -3.31 19.55 9.57
N ILE A 157 -3.57 19.02 8.39
CA ILE A 157 -2.95 19.45 7.13
C ILE A 157 -3.79 20.61 6.60
#